data_AF-A0A7C8D0R6-F1
#
_entry.id   AF-A0A7C8D0R6-F1
#
_cell.length_a   1.000
_cell.length_b   1.000
_cell.length_c   1.000
_cell.angle_alpha   90.00
_cell.angle_beta   90.00
_cell.angle_gamma   90.00
#
_symmetry.space_group_name_H-M   'P 1'
#
loop_
_entity.id
_entity.type
_entity.pdbx_description
1 polymer ?
#
loop_
_entity_poly.entity_id
_entity_poly.type
_entity_poly.pdbx_seq_one_letter_code
_entity_poly.pdbx_strand_id
1 'polypeptide(L)'
;TPAPVITTRTELENWVRANASTDYHPCGTCRMGTDEHAVVDQELRVHGIEGLRVVDASVMPDILSGNLNAPTQMIAERAADYLMGRPQLPEEHAKFHFME
;
A
#
# COMPACT_ATOMS: atom_id res chain seq x y z
N THR A 1 20.74 1.57 19.98
CA THR A 1 21.00 0.13 19.75
C THR A 1 20.84 -0.60 21.08
N PRO A 2 20.14 -1.74 21.14
CA PRO A 2 19.86 -2.44 22.41
C PRO A 2 21.08 -3.13 23.06
N ALA A 3 22.18 -3.26 22.33
CA ALA A 3 23.41 -3.89 22.83
C ALA A 3 24.26 -2.91 23.65
N PRO A 4 24.93 -3.36 24.73
CA PRO A 4 25.17 -4.76 25.10
C PRO A 4 24.30 -5.32 26.25
N VAL A 5 23.19 -4.68 26.61
CA VAL A 5 22.47 -4.95 27.88
C VAL A 5 21.33 -5.98 27.75
N ILE A 6 20.82 -6.23 26.54
CA ILE A 6 19.68 -7.13 26.31
C ILE A 6 20.18 -8.51 25.90
N THR A 7 19.80 -9.56 26.65
CA THR A 7 20.31 -10.94 26.45
C THR A 7 19.22 -12.00 26.37
N THR A 8 17.99 -11.68 26.78
CA THR A 8 16.85 -12.60 26.72
C THR A 8 15.81 -12.13 25.70
N ARG A 9 15.01 -13.09 25.21
CA ARG A 9 13.90 -12.79 24.29
C ARG A 9 12.88 -11.84 24.91
N THR A 10 12.53 -12.04 26.19
CA THR A 10 11.58 -11.18 26.91
C THR A 10 12.09 -9.74 27.01
N GLU A 11 13.37 -9.54 27.32
CA GLU A 11 13.97 -8.20 27.34
C GLU A 11 13.94 -7.53 25.96
N LEU A 12 14.21 -8.29 24.90
CA LEU A 12 14.14 -7.79 23.53
C LEU A 12 12.70 -7.39 23.14
N GLU A 13 11.71 -8.23 23.46
CA GLU A 13 10.29 -7.94 23.21
C GLU A 13 9.82 -6.69 23.96
N ASN A 14 10.20 -6.53 25.23
CA ASN A 14 9.91 -5.34 26.02
C ASN A 14 10.55 -4.08 25.42
N TRP A 15 11.79 -4.19 24.98
CA TRP A 15 12.49 -3.08 24.33
C TRP A 15 11.82 -2.69 23.01
N VAL A 16 11.48 -3.66 22.16
CA VAL A 16 10.74 -3.39 20.91
C VAL A 16 9.40 -2.73 21.21
N ARG A 17 8.62 -3.23 22.18
CA ARG A 17 7.33 -2.63 22.55
C ARG A 17 7.46 -1.18 23.01
N ALA A 18 8.53 -0.84 23.73
CA ALA A 18 8.77 0.50 24.25
C ALA A 18 9.39 1.48 23.23
N ASN A 19 10.03 0.97 22.17
CA ASN A 19 10.81 1.79 21.23
C ASN A 19 10.35 1.69 19.76
N ALA A 20 9.43 0.78 19.44
CA ALA A 20 8.87 0.67 18.10
C ALA A 20 8.22 1.99 17.69
N SER A 21 8.53 2.42 16.48
CA SER A 21 7.95 3.60 15.85
C SER A 21 7.43 3.20 14.47
N THR A 22 6.60 4.05 13.90
CA THR A 22 6.23 3.95 12.49
C THR A 22 7.37 4.40 11.59
N ASP A 23 7.42 3.83 10.39
CA ASP A 23 8.19 4.34 9.26
C ASP A 23 7.31 5.21 8.32
N TYR A 24 6.17 5.69 8.84
CA TYR A 24 5.25 6.62 8.18
C TYR A 24 4.58 6.08 6.91
N HIS A 25 4.21 4.79 6.93
CA HIS A 25 3.50 4.11 5.85
C HIS A 25 2.07 3.64 6.21
N PRO A 26 1.17 4.53 6.69
CA PRO A 26 -0.23 4.15 6.92
C PRO A 26 -0.99 3.90 5.60
N CYS A 27 -1.81 2.85 5.55
CA CYS A 27 -2.60 2.47 4.38
C CYS A 27 -3.85 1.65 4.78
N GLY A 28 -4.71 1.33 3.81
CA GLY A 28 -5.78 0.34 3.95
C GLY A 28 -7.07 0.77 4.68
N THR A 29 -7.22 2.03 5.10
CA THR A 29 -8.41 2.48 5.82
C THR A 29 -9.67 2.62 4.96
N CYS A 30 -9.52 2.70 3.63
CA CYS A 30 -10.62 2.74 2.65
C CYS A 30 -10.40 1.63 1.62
N ARG A 31 -10.08 0.42 2.08
CA ARG A 31 -9.50 -0.59 1.19
C ARG A 31 -10.39 -0.94 0.00
N MET A 32 -9.73 -1.24 -1.09
CA MET A 32 -10.30 -1.83 -2.28
C MET A 32 -10.69 -3.30 -2.02
N GLY A 33 -11.79 -3.76 -2.61
CA GLY A 33 -12.19 -5.16 -2.54
C GLY A 33 -13.54 -5.47 -3.17
N THR A 34 -14.02 -6.68 -2.94
CA THR A 34 -15.32 -7.18 -3.44
C THR A 34 -16.19 -7.77 -2.34
N ASP A 35 -15.75 -7.71 -1.09
CA ASP A 35 -16.43 -8.25 0.09
C ASP A 35 -17.07 -7.13 0.92
N GLU A 36 -17.81 -7.50 1.97
CA GLU A 36 -18.60 -6.57 2.79
C GLU A 36 -17.80 -5.52 3.56
N HIS A 37 -16.49 -5.73 3.75
CA HIS A 37 -15.61 -4.80 4.44
C HIS A 37 -14.85 -3.87 3.48
N ALA A 38 -15.05 -4.00 2.16
CA ALA A 38 -14.45 -3.10 1.17
C ALA A 38 -15.15 -1.73 1.20
N VAL A 39 -14.37 -0.66 1.03
CA VAL A 39 -14.88 0.72 0.95
C VAL A 39 -14.96 1.18 -0.51
N VAL A 40 -14.03 0.73 -1.35
CA VAL A 40 -14.03 1.01 -2.78
C VAL A 40 -13.96 -0.27 -3.61
N ASP A 41 -14.47 -0.21 -4.84
CA ASP A 41 -14.34 -1.30 -5.80
C ASP A 41 -13.00 -1.30 -6.56
N GLN A 42 -12.84 -2.22 -7.52
CA GLN A 42 -11.63 -2.37 -8.34
C GLN A 42 -11.31 -1.16 -9.24
N GLU A 43 -12.25 -0.25 -9.41
CA GLU A 43 -12.06 1.03 -10.12
C GLU A 43 -11.99 2.20 -9.14
N LEU A 44 -11.79 1.93 -7.84
CA LEU A 44 -11.66 2.93 -6.78
C LEU A 44 -12.94 3.75 -6.51
N ARG A 45 -14.10 3.27 -6.96
CA ARG A 45 -15.41 3.92 -6.72
C ARG A 45 -15.90 3.57 -5.34
N VAL A 46 -16.38 4.57 -4.59
CA VAL A 46 -16.93 4.36 -3.25
C VAL A 46 -18.24 3.59 -3.35
N HIS A 47 -18.35 2.50 -2.60
CA HIS A 47 -19.58 1.72 -2.58
C HIS A 47 -20.77 2.54 -2.04
N GLY A 48 -21.90 2.48 -2.75
CA GLY A 48 -23.14 3.16 -2.35
C GLY A 48 -23.16 4.67 -2.60
N ILE A 49 -22.11 5.27 -3.17
CA ILE A 49 -22.05 6.69 -3.49
C ILE A 49 -21.65 6.88 -4.95
N GLU A 50 -22.53 7.50 -5.73
CA GLU A 50 -22.26 7.81 -7.12
C GLU A 50 -21.30 9.01 -7.26
N GLY A 51 -20.44 8.96 -8.28
CA GLY A 51 -19.54 10.07 -8.61
C GLY A 51 -18.39 10.32 -7.63
N LEU A 52 -18.17 9.43 -6.65
CA LEU A 52 -17.09 9.56 -5.66
C LEU A 52 -16.06 8.44 -5.78
N ARG A 53 -14.77 8.80 -5.73
CA ARG A 53 -13.63 7.88 -5.69
C ARG A 53 -12.67 8.27 -4.58
N VAL A 54 -11.91 7.29 -4.08
CA VAL A 54 -10.76 7.52 -3.19
C VAL A 54 -9.49 7.11 -3.93
N VAL A 55 -8.47 7.98 -3.92
CA VAL A 55 -7.25 7.77 -4.70
C VAL A 55 -6.04 8.17 -3.86
N ASP A 56 -5.63 7.28 -2.96
CA ASP A 56 -4.45 7.41 -2.11
C ASP A 56 -4.03 6.05 -1.53
N ALA A 57 -3.13 6.01 -0.54
CA ALA A 57 -2.70 4.76 0.10
C ALA A 57 -3.81 4.02 0.88
N SER A 58 -4.91 4.68 1.25
CA SER A 58 -5.99 4.06 2.00
C SER A 58 -6.71 2.96 1.23
N VAL A 59 -6.63 2.96 -0.10
CA VAL A 59 -7.29 1.95 -0.95
C VAL A 59 -6.51 0.64 -1.05
N MET A 60 -5.25 0.60 -0.61
CA MET A 60 -4.44 -0.61 -0.65
C MET A 60 -5.10 -1.73 0.17
N PRO A 61 -5.40 -2.90 -0.40
CA PRO A 61 -6.02 -4.02 0.35
C PRO A 61 -5.09 -4.62 1.40
N ASP A 62 -3.78 -4.56 1.14
CA ASP A 62 -2.71 -4.96 2.06
C ASP A 62 -1.50 -4.02 1.87
N ILE A 63 -0.66 -3.90 2.88
CA ILE A 63 0.56 -3.11 2.81
C ILE A 63 1.58 -3.82 1.90
N LEU A 64 2.22 -3.05 1.01
CA LEU A 64 3.25 -3.57 0.12
C LEU A 64 4.60 -3.67 0.85
N SER A 65 5.42 -4.64 0.44
CA SER A 65 6.80 -4.77 0.92
C SER A 65 7.70 -3.68 0.31
N GLY A 66 7.65 -2.48 0.87
CA GLY A 66 8.47 -1.33 0.46
C GLY A 66 7.86 0.01 0.88
N ASN A 67 8.53 1.11 0.52
CA ASN A 67 8.02 2.45 0.78
C ASN A 67 6.80 2.77 -0.10
N LEU A 68 5.73 3.30 0.50
CA LEU A 68 4.43 3.43 -0.17
C LEU A 68 4.32 4.59 -1.16
N ASN A 69 5.29 5.51 -1.20
CA ASN A 69 5.23 6.67 -2.09
C ASN A 69 5.07 6.29 -3.58
N ALA A 70 5.90 5.39 -4.09
CA ALA A 70 5.82 4.96 -5.49
C ALA A 70 4.51 4.19 -5.80
N PRO A 71 4.08 3.22 -4.98
CA PRO A 71 2.75 2.62 -5.13
C PRO A 71 1.58 3.60 -5.10
N THR A 72 1.59 4.60 -4.22
CA THR A 72 0.53 5.62 -4.15
C THR A 72 0.48 6.46 -5.43
N GLN A 73 1.64 6.84 -5.98
CA GLN A 73 1.70 7.52 -7.28
C GLN A 73 1.14 6.63 -8.40
N MET A 74 1.50 5.35 -8.42
CA MET A 74 0.97 4.38 -9.39
C MET A 74 -0.55 4.23 -9.30
N ILE A 75 -1.12 4.18 -8.09
CA ILE A 75 -2.58 4.18 -7.88
C ILE A 75 -3.21 5.44 -8.48
N ALA A 76 -2.60 6.61 -8.28
CA ALA A 76 -3.08 7.86 -8.85
C ALA A 76 -3.06 7.89 -10.38
N GLU A 77 -1.97 7.41 -11.00
CA GLU A 77 -1.88 7.26 -12.46
C GLU A 77 -2.94 6.30 -12.99
N ARG A 78 -3.14 5.16 -12.32
CA ARG A 78 -4.17 4.20 -12.71
C ARG A 78 -5.58 4.78 -12.60
N ALA A 79 -5.85 5.57 -11.56
CA ALA A 79 -7.13 6.28 -11.41
C ALA A 79 -7.36 7.29 -12.53
N ALA A 80 -6.30 8.02 -12.92
CA ALA A 80 -6.37 8.98 -14.02
C ALA A 80 -6.74 8.30 -15.35
N ASP A 81 -6.19 7.12 -15.62
CA ASP A 81 -6.58 6.33 -16.79
C ASP A 81 -8.06 5.94 -16.78
N TYR A 82 -8.59 5.47 -15.64
CA TYR A 82 -10.03 5.16 -15.52
C TYR A 82 -10.90 6.39 -15.78
N LEU A 83 -10.52 7.55 -15.25
CA LEU A 83 -11.26 8.80 -15.42
C LEU A 83 -11.21 9.31 -16.86
N MET A 84 -10.10 9.09 -17.57
CA MET A 84 -9.92 9.48 -18.97
C MET A 84 -10.40 8.42 -19.98
N GLY A 85 -10.86 7.25 -19.51
CA GLY A 85 -11.23 6.14 -20.39
C GLY A 85 -10.03 5.55 -21.17
N ARG A 86 -8.82 5.63 -20.60
CA ARG A 86 -7.61 5.09 -21.21
C ARG A 86 -7.44 3.61 -20.86
N PRO A 87 -7.14 2.74 -21.84
CA PRO A 87 -6.86 1.34 -21.56
C PRO A 87 -5.54 1.18 -20.81
N GLN A 88 -5.41 0.09 -20.05
CA GLN A 88 -4.13 -0.28 -19.45
C GLN A 88 -3.09 -0.56 -20.55
N LEU A 89 -1.88 -0.06 -20.35
CA LEU A 89 -0.76 -0.39 -21.24
C LEU A 89 -0.45 -1.91 -21.20
N PRO A 90 0.06 -2.48 -22.30
CA PRO A 90 0.54 -3.85 -22.30
C PRO A 90 1.69 -4.03 -21.31
N GLU A 91 1.91 -5.27 -20.87
CA GLU A 91 3.04 -5.61 -20.02
C GLU A 91 4.39 -5.33 -20.71
N GLU A 92 5.36 -4.85 -19.94
CA GLU A 92 6.73 -4.63 -20.41
C GLU A 92 7.65 -5.73 -19.85
N HIS A 93 8.31 -6.47 -20.75
CA HIS A 93 9.35 -7.43 -20.36
C HIS A 93 10.71 -6.73 -20.26
N ALA A 94 10.90 -5.98 -19.16
CA ALA A 94 12.16 -5.30 -18.89
C ALA A 94 13.31 -6.32 -18.74
N LYS A 95 14.46 -6.01 -19.36
CA LYS A 95 15.69 -6.80 -19.18
C LYS A 95 16.40 -6.30 -17.92
N PHE A 96 16.70 -7.22 -17.01
CA PHE A 96 17.54 -6.90 -15.86
C PHE A 96 19.01 -6.91 -16.27
N HIS A 97 19.80 -6.00 -15.70
CA HIS A 97 21.22 -5.86 -16.00
C HIS A 97 22.04 -7.15 -15.75
N PHE A 98 21.55 -8.04 -14.88
CA PHE A 98 22.20 -9.31 -14.54
C PHE A 98 21.73 -10.50 -15.42
N MET A 99 20.96 -10.25 -16.48
CA MET A 99 20.48 -11.28 -17.42
C MET A 99 21.19 -11.23 -18.78
N GLU A 100 22.38 -10.64 -18.84
CA GLU A 100 23.31 -10.76 -20.00
C GLU A 100 24.08 -12.08 -19.99
#